data_AF-A0A955A6I6-F1
#
_entry.id   AF-A0A955A6I6-F1
#
_cell.length_a   1.000
_cell.length_b   1.000
_cell.length_c   1.000
_cell.angle_alpha   90.00
_cell.angle_beta   90.00
_cell.angle_gamma   90.00
#
_symmetry.space_group_name_H-M   'P 1'
#
loop_
_entity.id
_entity.type
_entity.pdbx_description
1 polymer ?
#
loop_
_entity_poly.entity_id
_entity_poly.type
_entity_poly.pdbx_seq_one_letter_code
_entity_poly.pdbx_strand_id
1 'polypeptide(L)'
;MTRAMRKERERQRRREAFEVIIGHDLDGNLVAVDSRSIQKHILIAGKPGYGKSAVNRLMALQMTCHGQGFAMLDKDSKTAWDTLVAIPPLLQHPCDPCVPKGMERVSLLEFFNHPVK
;
A
#
# COMPACT_ATOMS: atom_id res chain seq x y z
N MET A 1 13.90 28.35 -12.07
CA MET A 1 12.69 27.88 -11.36
C MET A 1 12.36 28.87 -10.25
N THR A 2 11.18 29.50 -10.25
CA THR A 2 10.84 30.62 -9.35
C THR A 2 10.42 30.14 -7.94
N ARG A 3 10.57 30.99 -6.92
CA ARG A 3 10.13 30.70 -5.53
C ARG A 3 8.64 30.31 -5.45
N ALA A 4 7.80 30.90 -6.29
CA ALA A 4 6.37 30.59 -6.40
C ALA A 4 6.14 29.15 -6.87
N MET A 5 6.83 28.70 -7.93
CA MET A 5 6.73 27.32 -8.43
C MET A 5 7.19 26.28 -7.41
N ARG A 6 8.19 26.60 -6.58
CA ARG A 6 8.66 25.70 -5.51
C ARG A 6 7.61 25.52 -4.42
N LYS A 7 6.96 26.63 -4.01
CA LYS A 7 5.89 26.63 -3.01
C LYS A 7 4.64 25.89 -3.50
N GLU A 8 4.30 26.05 -4.78
CA GLU A 8 3.17 25.36 -5.39
C GLU A 8 3.42 23.84 -5.46
N ARG A 9 4.62 23.42 -5.90
CA ARG A 9 5.02 22.00 -5.87
C ARG A 9 5.03 21.41 -4.47
N GLU A 10 5.48 22.15 -3.46
CA GLU A 10 5.40 21.70 -2.06
C GLU A 10 3.97 21.54 -1.56
N ARG A 11 3.06 22.45 -1.95
CA ARG A 11 1.63 22.33 -1.64
C ARG A 11 1.00 21.13 -2.33
N GLN A 12 1.35 20.90 -3.60
CA GLN A 12 0.88 19.76 -4.37
C GLN A 12 1.37 18.43 -3.76
N ARG A 13 2.66 18.34 -3.41
CA ARG A 13 3.23 17.20 -2.67
C ARG A 13 2.60 16.95 -1.30
N ARG A 14 2.15 18.00 -0.60
CA ARG A 14 1.43 17.85 0.68
C ARG A 14 0.01 17.35 0.48
N ARG A 15 -0.63 17.67 -0.65
CA ARG A 15 -1.97 17.17 -0.99
C ARG A 15 -1.97 15.70 -1.45
N GLU A 16 -0.83 15.21 -1.93
CA GLU A 16 -0.63 13.83 -2.39
C GLU A 16 0.01 12.91 -1.33
N ALA A 17 0.25 13.42 -0.11
CA ALA A 17 0.78 12.62 0.98
C ALA A 17 -0.34 11.75 1.58
N PHE A 18 -0.06 10.46 1.75
CA PHE A 18 -0.95 9.50 2.38
C PHE A 18 -0.12 8.55 3.25
N GLU A 19 -0.78 7.81 4.13
CA GLU A 19 -0.15 6.84 5.01
C GLU A 19 -0.36 5.43 4.48
N VAL A 20 0.69 4.62 4.52
CA VAL A 20 0.62 3.19 4.18
C VAL A 20 0.66 2.38 5.46
N ILE A 21 -0.42 1.69 5.75
CA ILE A 21 -0.57 0.83 6.91
C ILE A 21 0.30 -0.42 6.70
N ILE A 22 1.19 -0.70 7.66
CA ILE A 22 2.09 -1.87 7.61
C ILE A 22 1.72 -2.95 8.64
N GLY A 23 0.84 -2.65 9.59
CA GLY A 23 0.36 -3.62 10.57
C GLY A 23 -0.21 -2.94 11.82
N HIS A 24 -0.16 -3.69 12.92
CA HIS A 24 -0.52 -3.20 14.26
C HIS A 24 0.66 -3.39 15.22
N ASP A 25 0.74 -2.56 16.25
CA ASP A 25 1.67 -2.75 17.37
C ASP A 25 1.13 -3.79 18.37
N LEU A 26 1.85 -4.00 19.48
CA LEU A 26 1.46 -4.95 20.53
C LEU A 26 0.18 -4.54 21.28
N ASP A 27 -0.15 -3.25 21.24
CA ASP A 27 -1.34 -2.67 21.88
C ASP A 27 -2.54 -2.63 20.92
N GLY A 28 -2.35 -3.08 19.67
CA GLY A 28 -3.38 -3.11 18.65
C GLY A 28 -3.58 -1.78 17.91
N ASN A 29 -2.70 -0.80 18.07
CA ASN A 29 -2.76 0.44 17.30
C ASN A 29 -2.21 0.24 15.90
N LEU A 30 -2.75 0.98 14.94
CA LEU A 30 -2.24 0.97 13.57
C LEU A 30 -0.81 1.51 13.50
N VAL A 31 0.05 0.77 12.83
CA VAL A 31 1.40 1.21 12.46
C VAL A 31 1.38 1.55 10.98
N ALA A 32 1.70 2.80 10.67
CA ALA A 32 1.73 3.30 9.30
C ALA A 32 3.04 4.01 8.98
N VAL A 33 3.36 4.04 7.69
CA VAL A 33 4.52 4.72 7.14
C VAL A 33 4.05 5.80 6.17
N ASP A 34 4.57 7.00 6.33
CA ASP A 34 4.28 8.12 5.43
C ASP A 34 4.77 7.84 4.01
N SER A 35 3.93 8.10 3.00
CA SER A 35 4.25 7.82 1.59
C SER A 35 5.50 8.59 1.08
N ARG A 36 5.83 9.73 1.68
CA ARG A 36 7.05 10.50 1.36
C ARG A 36 8.31 9.83 1.89
N SER A 37 8.19 9.04 2.97
CA SER A 37 9.28 8.20 3.46
C SER A 37 9.50 7.03 2.51
N ILE A 38 8.44 6.44 1.97
CA ILE A 38 8.50 5.36 0.96
C ILE A 38 9.21 5.83 -0.31
N GLN A 39 8.93 7.04 -0.77
CA GLN A 39 9.56 7.64 -1.95
C GLN A 39 11.09 7.81 -1.83
N LYS A 40 11.66 7.77 -0.62
CA LYS A 40 13.10 7.99 -0.37
C LYS A 40 13.93 6.72 -0.24
N HIS A 41 13.37 5.54 -0.48
CA HIS A 41 13.93 4.19 -0.24
C HIS A 41 13.54 3.59 1.13
N ILE A 42 13.13 2.32 1.08
CA ILE A 42 12.80 1.49 2.24
C ILE A 42 13.51 0.14 2.10
N LEU A 43 13.97 -0.38 3.24
CA LEU A 43 14.47 -1.75 3.36
C LEU A 43 13.50 -2.60 4.17
N ILE A 44 13.02 -3.69 3.59
CA ILE A 44 12.25 -4.73 4.29
C ILE A 44 13.13 -5.97 4.37
N ALA A 45 13.55 -6.33 5.57
CA ALA A 45 14.47 -7.45 5.81
C ALA A 45 13.91 -8.43 6.86
N GLY A 46 14.29 -9.69 6.76
CA GLY A 46 13.78 -10.76 7.61
C GLY A 46 14.02 -12.16 7.02
N LYS A 47 13.95 -13.19 7.85
CA LYS A 47 14.15 -14.60 7.42
C LYS A 47 12.99 -15.07 6.50
N PRO A 48 13.16 -16.17 5.75
CA PRO A 48 12.02 -16.84 5.10
C PRO A 48 10.88 -17.10 6.10
N GLY A 49 9.63 -16.88 5.68
CA GLY A 49 8.45 -17.02 6.54
C GLY A 49 8.07 -15.79 7.36
N TYR A 50 8.90 -14.74 7.44
CA TYR A 50 8.63 -13.56 8.28
C TYR A 50 7.73 -12.51 7.59
N GLY A 51 6.89 -12.92 6.64
CA GLY A 51 5.88 -12.04 6.04
C GLY A 51 6.39 -10.91 5.13
N LYS A 52 7.67 -10.85 4.75
CA LYS A 52 8.22 -9.80 3.86
C LYS A 52 7.40 -9.59 2.58
N SER A 53 7.06 -10.68 1.89
CA SER A 53 6.25 -10.62 0.66
C SER A 53 4.84 -10.09 0.92
N ALA A 54 4.26 -10.41 2.08
CA ALA A 54 2.95 -9.90 2.46
C ALA A 54 2.97 -8.40 2.73
N VAL A 55 3.99 -7.89 3.45
CA VAL A 55 4.19 -6.44 3.67
C VAL A 55 4.41 -5.73 2.34
N ASN A 56 5.28 -6.27 1.47
CA ASN A 56 5.56 -5.65 0.17
C ASN A 56 4.30 -5.58 -0.71
N ARG A 57 3.51 -6.67 -0.75
CA ARG A 57 2.22 -6.70 -1.46
C ARG A 57 1.26 -5.68 -0.87
N LEU A 58 1.09 -5.63 0.45
CA LEU A 58 0.21 -4.68 1.13
C LEU A 58 0.55 -3.23 0.79
N MET A 59 1.84 -2.89 0.78
CA MET A 59 2.31 -1.57 0.38
C MET A 59 1.96 -1.27 -1.08
N ALA A 60 2.25 -2.20 -2.00
CA ALA A 60 1.95 -2.02 -3.42
C ALA A 60 0.44 -1.83 -3.68
N LEU A 61 -0.42 -2.58 -2.98
CA LEU A 61 -1.86 -2.43 -3.06
C LEU A 61 -2.33 -1.06 -2.60
N GLN A 62 -1.92 -0.62 -1.40
CA GLN A 62 -2.31 0.69 -0.87
C GLN A 62 -1.80 1.83 -1.75
N MET A 63 -0.56 1.75 -2.23
CA MET A 63 -0.03 2.72 -3.17
C MET A 63 -0.88 2.82 -4.44
N THR A 64 -1.28 1.66 -4.99
CA THR A 64 -2.15 1.61 -6.18
C THR A 64 -3.53 2.20 -5.92
N CYS A 65 -4.14 1.92 -4.76
CA CYS A 65 -5.41 2.52 -4.35
C CYS A 65 -5.35 4.05 -4.24
N HIS A 66 -4.18 4.60 -3.91
CA HIS A 66 -3.93 6.04 -3.90
C HIS A 66 -3.47 6.61 -5.25
N GLY A 67 -3.62 5.84 -6.34
CA GLY A 67 -3.27 6.26 -7.70
C GLY A 67 -1.77 6.34 -7.96
N GLN A 68 -0.93 5.78 -7.08
CA GLN A 68 0.51 5.67 -7.32
C GLN A 68 0.79 4.42 -8.15
N GLY A 69 1.55 4.58 -9.23
CA GLY A 69 2.11 3.44 -9.95
C GLY A 69 3.18 2.74 -9.11
N PHE A 70 3.36 1.44 -9.33
CA PHE A 70 4.45 0.67 -8.75
C PHE A 70 5.09 -0.21 -9.83
N ALA A 71 6.37 -0.51 -9.64
CA ALA A 71 7.10 -1.50 -10.42
C ALA A 71 7.67 -2.52 -9.45
N MET A 72 7.45 -3.81 -9.73
CA MET A 72 7.94 -4.90 -8.89
C MET A 72 8.94 -5.76 -9.65
N LEU A 73 10.13 -5.91 -9.08
CA LEU A 73 11.17 -6.81 -9.55
C LEU A 73 11.28 -7.94 -8.54
N ASP A 74 10.91 -9.14 -8.94
CA ASP A 74 10.92 -10.33 -8.09
C ASP A 74 11.67 -11.45 -8.82
N LYS A 75 12.70 -11.99 -8.17
CA LYS A 75 13.55 -13.05 -8.76
C LYS A 75 12.74 -14.31 -9.05
N ASP A 76 11.82 -14.65 -8.16
CA ASP A 76 11.06 -15.89 -8.23
C ASP A 76 9.67 -15.68 -8.84
N SER A 77 9.36 -14.46 -9.29
CA SER A 77 8.09 -14.00 -9.90
C SER A 77 6.82 -14.17 -9.06
N LYS A 78 6.85 -14.94 -7.96
CA LYS A 78 5.69 -15.31 -7.16
C LYS A 78 5.02 -14.11 -6.51
N THR A 79 5.78 -13.27 -5.80
CA THR A 79 5.24 -12.09 -5.11
C THR A 79 4.72 -11.06 -6.12
N ALA A 80 5.43 -10.90 -7.24
CA ALA A 80 5.00 -10.04 -8.33
C ALA A 80 3.67 -10.48 -8.93
N TRP A 81 3.52 -11.78 -9.21
CA TRP A 81 2.27 -12.34 -9.74
C TRP A 81 1.11 -12.22 -8.74
N ASP A 82 1.33 -12.61 -7.48
CA ASP A 82 0.34 -12.49 -6.41
C ASP A 82 -0.15 -11.03 -6.25
N THR A 83 0.77 -10.07 -6.39
CA THR A 83 0.43 -8.65 -6.32
C THR A 83 -0.36 -8.20 -7.53
N LEU A 84 0.06 -8.61 -8.74
CA LEU A 84 -0.61 -8.26 -9.98
C LEU A 84 -2.05 -8.78 -10.02
N VAL A 85 -2.31 -10.00 -9.57
CA VAL A 85 -3.66 -10.59 -9.53
C VAL A 85 -4.57 -9.87 -8.53
N ALA A 86 -4.01 -9.32 -7.45
CA ALA A 86 -4.77 -8.62 -6.42
C ALA A 86 -5.23 -7.21 -6.82
N ILE A 87 -4.60 -6.58 -7.82
CA ILE A 87 -4.87 -5.18 -8.20
C ILE A 87 -6.13 -4.98 -9.06
N PRO A 88 -6.41 -5.75 -10.12
CA PRO A 88 -7.59 -5.54 -10.95
C PRO A 88 -8.92 -5.57 -10.17
N PRO A 89 -9.14 -6.49 -9.20
CA PRO A 89 -10.32 -6.44 -8.34
C PRO A 89 -10.43 -5.15 -7.52
N LEU A 90 -9.31 -4.61 -7.05
CA LEU A 90 -9.25 -3.34 -6.30
C LEU A 90 -9.50 -2.10 -7.16
N LEU A 91 -9.30 -2.18 -8.47
CA LEU A 91 -9.58 -1.10 -9.41
C LEU A 91 -11.02 -1.17 -9.96
N GLN A 92 -11.61 -2.36 -10.00
CA GLN A 92 -13.02 -2.58 -10.38
C GLN A 92 -14.01 -2.16 -9.29
N HIS A 93 -13.59 -2.27 -8.03
CA HIS A 93 -14.25 -1.63 -6.90
C HIS A 93 -13.41 -0.43 -6.49
N PRO A 94 -13.61 0.76 -7.11
CA PRO A 94 -12.89 1.95 -6.69
C PRO A 94 -13.11 2.08 -5.19
N CYS A 95 -12.00 2.07 -4.46
CA CYS A 95 -11.99 2.24 -3.02
C CYS A 95 -12.69 3.57 -2.75
N ASP A 96 -13.96 3.53 -2.37
CA ASP A 96 -14.65 4.72 -1.90
C ASP A 96 -13.84 5.28 -0.72
N PRO A 97 -13.70 6.61 -0.64
CA PRO A 97 -12.69 7.25 0.17
C PRO A 97 -12.96 6.91 1.63
N CYS A 98 -12.09 6.13 2.25
CA CYS A 98 -12.18 5.82 3.68
C CYS A 98 -13.53 5.19 4.08
N VAL A 99 -13.79 3.93 3.69
CA VAL A 99 -14.89 3.05 4.19
C VAL A 99 -16.26 3.76 4.39
N PRO A 100 -17.21 3.63 3.45
CA PRO A 100 -18.57 4.16 3.64
C PRO A 100 -19.27 3.51 4.83
N LYS A 101 -19.95 4.32 5.66
CA LYS A 101 -20.84 3.84 6.72
C LYS A 101 -21.90 2.91 6.12
N GLY A 102 -21.82 1.63 6.46
CA GLY A 102 -22.89 0.65 6.18
C GLY A 102 -22.48 -0.58 5.36
N MET A 103 -21.26 -0.66 4.83
CA MET A 103 -20.74 -1.92 4.27
C MET A 103 -20.08 -2.76 5.36
N GLU A 104 -20.48 -4.03 5.46
CA GLU A 104 -19.76 -5.01 6.27
C GLU A 104 -18.29 -5.01 5.85
N ARG A 105 -17.42 -4.78 6.84
CA ARG A 105 -15.98 -4.74 6.68
C ARG A 105 -15.52 -6.09 6.15
N VAL A 106 -15.29 -6.20 4.83
CA VAL A 106 -14.34 -7.23 4.37
C VAL A 106 -12.98 -6.69 4.76
N SER A 107 -12.48 -7.13 5.91
CA SER A 107 -11.13 -6.79 6.30
C SER A 107 -10.18 -7.30 5.21
N LEU A 108 -9.15 -6.55 4.85
CA LEU A 108 -8.10 -7.05 3.96
C LEU A 108 -7.55 -8.41 4.47
N LEU A 109 -7.60 -8.64 5.78
CA LEU A 109 -7.31 -9.92 6.44
C LEU A 109 -8.23 -11.08 6.01
N GLU A 110 -9.53 -10.87 5.81
CA GLU A 110 -10.45 -11.91 5.31
C GLU A 110 -10.16 -12.26 3.85
N PHE A 111 -9.77 -11.28 3.04
CA PHE A 111 -9.31 -11.54 1.67
C PHE A 111 -8.01 -12.36 1.65
N PHE A 112 -7.11 -12.15 2.63
CA PHE A 112 -5.86 -12.92 2.76
C PHE A 112 -6.01 -14.28 3.44
N ASN A 113 -7.13 -14.55 4.12
CA ASN A 113 -7.41 -15.85 4.74
C ASN A 113 -8.13 -16.83 3.81
N HIS A 114 -8.54 -16.40 2.61
CA HIS A 114 -9.02 -17.32 1.60
C HIS A 114 -7.84 -17.90 0.80
N PRO A 115 -7.60 -19.22 0.86
CA PRO A 115 -6.66 -19.85 -0.06
C PRO A 115 -7.21 -19.67 -1.47
N VAL A 116 -6.49 -18.95 -2.31
CA VAL A 116 -6.69 -18.97 -3.76
C VAL A 116 -6.46 -20.42 -4.18
N LYS A 117 -7.55 -21.10 -4.59
CA LYS A 117 -7.51 -22.45 -5.15
C LYS A 117 -6.86 -22.44 -6.52
#